data_AF-A0AAD1ZR25-F1
#
_entry.id   AF-A0AAD1ZR25-F1
#
_cell.length_a   1.000
_cell.length_b   1.000
_cell.length_c   1.000
_cell.angle_alpha   90.00
_cell.angle_beta   90.00
_cell.angle_gamma   90.00
#
_symmetry.space_group_name_H-M   'P 1'
#
loop_
_entity.id
_entity.type
_entity.pdbx_description
1 polymer ?
#
loop_
_entity_poly.entity_id
_entity_poly.type
_entity_poly.pdbx_seq_one_letter_code
_entity_poly.pdbx_strand_id
1 'polypeptide(L)'
;MNPYFDSFVRWQMRKLKSMGKIVQDLRYTVYSPLDGQPCADHDRSSGEGVIPQEYTLIKMEVVSPFPPKMSVLEGKKVYLAAATLRPETMYGQTKCWAVPDGKYGSFEITLFNI
;
A
#
# COMPACT_ATOMS: atom_id res chain seq x y z
N MET A 1 -4.96 16.06 33.27
CA MET A 1 -5.14 16.86 32.03
C MET A 1 -4.82 18.31 32.35
N ASN A 2 -3.94 18.97 31.59
CA ASN A 2 -3.56 20.37 31.82
C ASN A 2 -4.41 21.32 30.94
N PRO A 3 -5.35 22.09 31.52
CA PRO A 3 -6.27 22.91 30.75
C PRO A 3 -5.60 24.09 30.05
N TYR A 4 -4.54 24.66 30.63
CA TYR A 4 -3.80 25.77 30.03
C TYR A 4 -3.06 25.32 28.76
N PHE A 5 -2.42 24.15 28.83
CA PHE A 5 -1.71 23.58 27.69
C PHE A 5 -2.67 23.13 26.58
N ASP A 6 -3.81 22.52 26.93
CA ASP A 6 -4.84 22.15 25.95
C ASP A 6 -5.39 23.37 25.19
N SER A 7 -5.67 24.47 25.91
CA SER A 7 -6.13 25.73 25.29
C SER A 7 -5.10 26.29 24.30
N PHE A 8 -3.82 26.25 24.67
CA PHE A 8 -2.72 26.67 23.81
C PHE A 8 -2.62 25.83 22.53
N VAL A 9 -2.67 24.50 22.63
CA VAL A 9 -2.61 23.59 21.46
C VAL A 9 -3.83 23.78 20.55
N ARG A 10 -5.04 23.94 21.13
CA ARG A 10 -6.25 24.22 20.34
C ARG A 10 -6.14 25.52 19.55
N TRP A 11 -5.61 26.58 20.17
CA TRP A 11 -5.36 27.85 19.49
C TRP A 11 -4.38 27.65 18.32
N GLN A 12 -3.27 26.93 18.53
CA GLN A 12 -2.28 26.62 17.50
C GLN A 12 -2.91 25.88 16.30
N MET A 13 -3.65 24.79 16.55
CA MET A 13 -4.25 23.98 15.50
C MET A 13 -5.32 24.77 14.71
N ARG A 14 -6.13 25.60 15.39
CA ARG A 14 -7.10 26.49 14.71
C ARG A 14 -6.41 27.52 13.84
N LYS A 15 -5.32 28.12 14.32
CA LYS A 15 -4.54 29.09 13.55
C LYS A 15 -3.94 28.44 12.30
N LEU A 16 -3.30 27.28 12.45
CA LEU A 16 -2.72 26.52 11.32
C LEU A 16 -3.80 26.14 10.28
N LYS A 17 -4.97 25.70 10.73
CA LYS A 17 -6.11 25.41 9.86
C LYS A 17 -6.58 26.66 9.11
N SER A 18 -6.74 27.80 9.80
CA SER A 18 -7.15 29.07 9.18
C SER A 18 -6.16 29.59 8.13
N MET A 19 -4.88 29.21 8.26
CA MET A 19 -3.80 29.53 7.32
C MET A 19 -3.67 28.50 6.19
N GLY A 20 -4.56 27.50 6.11
CA GLY A 20 -4.50 26.44 5.09
C GLY A 20 -3.34 25.46 5.27
N LYS A 21 -2.74 25.36 6.46
CA LYS A 21 -1.61 24.46 6.74
C LYS A 21 -2.04 23.06 7.21
N ILE A 22 -3.32 22.89 7.54
CA ILE A 22 -3.93 21.60 7.88
C ILE A 22 -5.00 21.31 6.84
N VAL A 23 -4.87 20.16 6.18
CA VAL A 23 -5.77 19.71 5.11
C VAL A 23 -6.23 18.30 5.42
N GLN A 24 -7.48 17.98 5.11
CA GLN A 24 -8.00 16.61 5.15
C GLN A 24 -7.95 16.04 3.75
N ASP A 25 -7.29 14.90 3.61
CA ASP A 25 -6.98 14.31 2.31
C ASP A 25 -6.67 12.81 2.47
N LEU A 26 -6.85 12.03 1.42
CA LEU A 26 -6.50 10.62 1.40
C LEU A 26 -5.04 10.47 0.98
N ARG A 27 -4.19 9.95 1.87
CA ARG A 27 -2.74 9.89 1.64
C ARG A 27 -2.16 8.56 2.10
N TYR A 28 -1.16 8.10 1.36
CA TYR A 28 -0.33 6.99 1.79
C TYR A 28 0.54 7.42 2.98
N THR A 29 0.53 6.60 4.01
CA THR A 29 1.36 6.75 5.20
C THR A 29 1.76 5.37 5.70
N VAL A 30 2.89 5.27 6.39
CA VAL A 30 3.17 4.09 7.19
C VAL A 30 2.05 3.97 8.23
N TYR A 31 1.49 2.77 8.34
CA TYR A 31 0.28 2.50 9.09
C TYR A 31 0.49 1.26 9.96
N SER A 32 0.04 1.32 11.21
CA SER A 32 0.04 0.17 12.12
C SER A 32 -1.33 -0.49 12.11
N PRO A 33 -1.49 -1.72 11.60
CA PRO A 33 -2.76 -2.44 11.67
C PRO A 33 -3.21 -2.74 13.10
N LEU A 34 -2.26 -2.87 14.03
CA LEU A 34 -2.55 -3.14 15.45
C LEU A 34 -3.14 -1.91 16.14
N ASP A 35 -2.57 -0.73 15.88
CA ASP A 35 -2.98 0.53 16.52
C ASP A 35 -4.14 1.22 15.78
N GLY A 36 -4.39 0.84 14.53
CA GLY A 36 -5.47 1.40 13.72
C GLY A 36 -5.22 2.85 13.27
N GLN A 37 -3.96 3.28 13.20
CA GLN A 37 -3.59 4.67 12.91
C GLN A 37 -2.27 4.81 12.12
N PRO A 38 -2.00 5.98 11.52
CA PRO A 38 -0.68 6.31 10.98
C PRO A 38 0.40 6.14 12.06
N CYS A 39 1.51 5.49 11.70
CA CYS A 39 2.65 5.27 12.59
C CYS A 39 3.74 6.29 12.28
N ALA A 40 3.76 7.37 13.06
CA ALA A 40 4.77 8.42 12.94
C ALA A 40 6.12 7.93 13.49
N ASP A 41 7.20 8.64 13.20
CA ASP A 41 8.57 8.19 13.53
C ASP A 41 8.77 7.90 15.02
N HIS A 42 8.20 8.72 15.91
CA HIS A 42 8.30 8.52 17.35
C HIS A 42 7.39 7.41 17.91
N ASP A 43 6.50 6.85 17.09
CA ASP A 43 5.69 5.68 17.45
C ASP A 43 6.39 4.36 17.07
N ARG A 44 7.55 4.42 16.41
CA ARG A 44 8.26 3.25 15.85
C ARG A 44 9.33 2.72 16.79
N SER A 45 9.47 1.40 16.81
CA SER A 45 10.61 0.73 17.43
C SER A 45 11.80 0.56 16.48
N SER A 46 11.59 0.70 15.17
CA SER A 46 12.63 0.60 14.12
C SER A 46 12.17 1.29 12.84
N GLY A 47 13.12 1.61 11.94
CA GLY A 47 12.80 2.22 10.64
C GLY A 47 12.37 3.68 10.74
N GLU A 48 12.99 4.45 11.64
CA GLU A 48 12.85 5.91 11.68
C GLU A 48 13.23 6.52 10.33
N GLY A 49 12.40 7.44 9.81
CA GLY A 49 12.62 8.09 8.52
C GLY A 49 12.25 7.24 7.29
N VAL A 50 11.80 5.99 7.49
CA VAL A 50 11.26 5.17 6.37
C VAL A 50 9.90 5.73 5.94
N ILE A 51 9.75 5.93 4.63
CA ILE A 51 8.53 6.43 4.00
C ILE A 51 7.95 5.40 3.03
N PRO A 52 6.67 5.50 2.65
CA PRO A 52 6.11 4.65 1.58
C PRO A 52 6.92 4.80 0.28
N GLN A 53 7.32 3.67 -0.31
CA GLN A 53 8.02 3.62 -1.59
C GLN A 53 7.05 3.18 -2.69
N GLU A 54 6.91 3.99 -3.73
CA GLU A 54 6.08 3.68 -4.88
C GLU A 54 6.74 2.64 -5.80
N TYR A 55 5.94 1.68 -6.26
CA TYR A 55 6.30 0.71 -7.30
C TYR A 55 5.17 0.64 -8.32
N THR A 56 5.51 0.42 -9.59
CA THR A 56 4.52 0.06 -10.60
C THR A 56 4.21 -1.43 -10.48
N LEU A 57 2.93 -1.79 -10.36
CA LEU A 57 2.48 -3.18 -10.31
C LEU A 57 1.99 -3.64 -11.70
N ILE A 58 2.74 -4.53 -12.32
CA ILE A 58 2.41 -5.10 -13.63
C ILE A 58 1.50 -6.30 -13.44
N LYS A 59 0.30 -6.23 -14.03
CA LYS A 59 -0.70 -7.30 -14.01
C LYS A 59 -0.57 -8.15 -15.28
N MET A 60 0.02 -9.34 -15.14
CA MET A 60 0.14 -10.30 -16.24
C MET A 60 -0.99 -11.32 -16.14
N GLU A 61 -1.87 -11.37 -17.13
CA GLU A 61 -2.98 -12.33 -17.15
C GLU A 61 -2.45 -13.76 -17.32
N VAL A 62 -2.92 -14.68 -16.47
CA VAL A 62 -2.63 -16.11 -16.62
C VAL A 62 -3.56 -16.65 -17.70
N VAL A 63 -2.98 -17.25 -18.74
CA VAL A 63 -3.73 -17.81 -19.87
C VAL A 63 -4.05 -19.29 -19.58
N SER A 64 -5.23 -19.74 -19.99
CA SER A 64 -5.65 -21.14 -19.92
C SER A 64 -4.79 -22.04 -20.84
N PRO A 65 -4.57 -23.32 -20.49
CA PRO A 65 -5.07 -24.02 -19.31
C PRO A 65 -4.28 -23.66 -18.04
N PHE A 66 -4.99 -23.59 -16.91
CA PHE A 66 -4.33 -23.34 -15.63
C PHE A 66 -3.58 -24.59 -15.13
N PRO A 67 -2.48 -24.41 -14.39
CA PRO A 67 -1.84 -25.52 -13.69
C PRO A 67 -2.82 -26.21 -12.72
N PRO A 68 -2.67 -27.51 -12.43
CA PRO A 68 -3.62 -28.26 -11.59
C PRO A 68 -3.90 -27.64 -10.22
N LYS A 69 -2.92 -26.93 -9.63
CA LYS A 69 -3.07 -26.23 -8.34
C LYS A 69 -3.99 -25.00 -8.42
N MET A 70 -4.28 -24.51 -9.61
CA MET A 70 -5.10 -23.33 -9.88
C MET A 70 -6.42 -23.68 -10.59
N SER A 71 -6.76 -24.97 -10.72
CA SER A 71 -8.02 -25.42 -11.35
C SER A 71 -9.27 -24.85 -10.66
N VAL A 72 -9.21 -24.64 -9.34
CA VAL A 72 -10.28 -24.00 -8.55
C VAL A 72 -10.57 -22.55 -8.97
N LEU A 73 -9.67 -21.94 -9.75
CA LEU A 73 -9.82 -20.59 -10.28
C LEU A 73 -10.33 -20.58 -11.72
N GLU A 74 -10.63 -21.73 -12.32
CA GLU A 74 -11.20 -21.81 -13.67
C GLU A 74 -12.47 -20.94 -13.79
N GLY A 75 -12.59 -20.26 -14.93
CA GLY A 75 -13.64 -19.28 -15.17
C GLY A 75 -13.40 -17.89 -14.55
N LYS A 76 -12.34 -17.70 -13.75
CA LYS A 76 -11.94 -16.38 -13.23
C LYS A 76 -10.76 -15.80 -14.00
N LYS A 77 -10.68 -14.47 -14.07
CA LYS A 77 -9.49 -13.75 -14.55
C LYS A 77 -8.44 -13.70 -13.46
N VAL A 78 -7.31 -14.35 -13.69
CA VAL A 78 -6.20 -14.43 -12.73
C VAL A 78 -5.03 -13.61 -13.25
N TYR A 79 -4.44 -12.79 -12.38
CA TYR A 79 -3.28 -11.97 -12.71
C TYR A 79 -2.11 -12.30 -11.80
N LEU A 80 -0.93 -12.52 -12.38
CA LEU A 80 0.33 -12.42 -11.66
C LEU A 80 0.67 -10.93 -11.52
N ALA A 81 0.87 -10.49 -10.28
CA ALA A 81 1.16 -9.10 -9.96
C ALA A 81 2.65 -8.96 -9.60
N ALA A 82 3.43 -8.33 -10.48
CA ALA A 82 4.87 -8.14 -10.29
C ALA A 82 5.22 -6.65 -10.12
N ALA A 83 5.98 -6.32 -9.08
CA ALA A 83 6.40 -4.95 -8.81
C ALA A 83 7.66 -4.57 -9.61
N THR A 84 7.73 -3.35 -10.12
CA THR A 84 8.90 -2.80 -10.80
C THR A 84 9.08 -1.30 -10.50
N LEU A 85 10.34 -0.86 -10.45
CA LEU A 85 10.72 0.56 -10.43
C LEU A 85 10.98 1.12 -11.84
N ARG A 86 10.97 0.26 -12.86
CA ARG A 86 11.36 0.59 -14.22
C ARG A 86 10.28 0.22 -15.24
N PRO A 87 9.09 0.85 -15.16
CA PRO A 87 7.97 0.53 -16.05
C PRO A 87 8.31 0.74 -17.54
N GLU A 88 9.27 1.61 -17.86
CA GLU A 88 9.72 1.87 -19.23
C GLU A 88 10.35 0.63 -19.90
N THR A 89 10.86 -0.32 -19.11
CA THR A 89 11.49 -1.55 -19.62
C THR A 89 10.51 -2.66 -19.99
N MET A 90 9.22 -2.47 -19.71
CA MET A 90 8.24 -3.55 -19.80
C MET A 90 7.95 -4.01 -21.23
N TYR A 91 8.32 -3.23 -22.26
CA TYR A 91 8.25 -3.65 -23.67
C TYR A 91 9.20 -4.81 -24.01
N GLY A 92 10.26 -5.01 -23.22
CA GLY A 92 11.28 -6.05 -23.43
C GLY A 92 11.08 -7.32 -22.60
N GLN A 93 9.90 -7.54 -22.03
CA GLN A 93 9.62 -8.73 -21.22
C GLN A 93 9.72 -10.01 -22.06
N THR A 94 10.44 -11.01 -21.54
CA THR A 94 10.57 -12.33 -22.18
C THR A 94 9.99 -13.46 -21.33
N LYS A 95 10.03 -13.31 -20.00
CA LYS A 95 9.59 -14.29 -19.01
C LYS A 95 9.15 -13.57 -17.73
N CYS A 96 8.35 -14.26 -16.93
CA CYS A 96 8.07 -13.90 -15.54
C CYS A 96 8.84 -14.83 -14.61
N TRP A 97 9.51 -14.27 -13.61
CA TRP A 97 10.29 -15.04 -12.63
C TRP A 97 9.51 -15.17 -11.32
N ALA A 98 9.47 -16.39 -10.78
CA ALA A 98 8.93 -16.68 -9.46
C ALA A 98 9.92 -17.60 -8.73
N VAL A 99 10.04 -17.45 -7.41
CA VAL A 99 10.91 -18.30 -6.59
C VAL A 99 10.20 -19.64 -6.39
N PRO A 100 10.79 -20.79 -6.78
CA PRO A 100 10.10 -22.08 -6.72
C PRO A 100 9.59 -22.45 -5.32
N ASP A 101 10.39 -22.16 -4.29
CA ASP A 101 10.06 -22.44 -2.88
C ASP A 101 9.31 -21.29 -2.19
N GLY A 102 8.91 -20.27 -2.95
CA GLY A 102 8.11 -19.15 -2.45
C GLY A 102 6.70 -19.59 -2.07
N LYS A 103 6.18 -19.05 -0.95
CA LYS A 103 4.79 -19.27 -0.54
C LYS A 103 3.90 -18.21 -1.19
N TYR A 104 3.09 -18.63 -2.16
CA TYR A 104 2.17 -17.75 -2.89
C TYR A 104 0.71 -18.09 -2.58
N GLY A 105 -0.14 -17.06 -2.64
CA GLY A 105 -1.59 -17.18 -2.50
C GLY A 105 -2.29 -16.47 -3.65
N SER A 106 -3.52 -16.89 -3.94
CA SER A 106 -4.43 -16.18 -4.82
C SER A 106 -5.53 -15.56 -3.98
N PHE A 107 -5.79 -14.28 -4.19
CA PHE A 107 -6.75 -13.51 -3.40
C PHE A 107 -7.71 -12.81 -4.33
N GLU A 108 -8.98 -12.78 -3.95
CA GLU A 108 -9.98 -11.98 -4.62
C GLU A 108 -9.78 -10.52 -4.23
N ILE A 109 -9.60 -9.67 -5.23
CA ILE A 109 -9.44 -8.24 -5.05
C ILE A 109 -10.77 -7.55 -5.35
N THR A 110 -11.42 -7.03 -4.32
CA THR A 110 -12.53 -6.10 -4.50
C THR A 110 -11.94 -4.71 -4.69
N LEU A 111 -12.25 -4.06 -5.81
CA LEU A 111 -12.02 -2.62 -5.92
C LEU A 111 -12.99 -1.96 -4.93
N PHE A 112 -12.49 -1.60 -3.76
CA PHE A 112 -13.18 -0.59 -2.96
C PHE A 112 -13.10 0.70 -3.77
N ASN A 113 -14.25 1.16 -4.28
CA ASN A 113 -14.39 2.54 -4.72
C ASN A 113 -14.20 3.39 -3.45
N ILE A 114 -13.01 3.97 -3.32
CA ILE A 114 -12.69 4.96 -2.28
C ILE A 114 -13.28 6.30 -2.71
#